data_AF-A0A7K9BAU6-F1
#
_entry.id   AF-A0A7K9BAU6-F1
#
_cell.length_a   1.000
_cell.length_b   1.000
_cell.length_c   1.000
_cell.angle_alpha   90.00
_cell.angle_beta   90.00
_cell.angle_gamma   90.00
#
_symmetry.space_group_name_H-M   'P 1'
#
loop_
_entity.id
_entity.type
_entity.pdbx_description
1 polymer ?
#
loop_
_entity_poly.entity_id
_entity_poly.type
_entity_poly.pdbx_seq_one_letter_code
_entity_poly.pdbx_strand_id
1 'polypeptide(L)' 'QVIYVARNPKDVAVSFYHFHRLAKFLPDPGSFDAFLAQFLEGTVQYGSWFEHVKGWLGQ' A
#
# COMPACT_ATOMS: atom_id res chain seq x y z
N GLN A 1 1.86 16.04 -19.04
CA GLN A 1 1.13 14.77 -19.25
C GLN A 1 1.60 13.79 -18.19
N VAL A 2 0.70 13.03 -17.56
CA VAL A 2 1.03 12.06 -16.51
C VAL A 2 0.44 10.71 -16.90
N ILE A 3 1.20 9.63 -16.71
CA ILE A 3 0.71 8.25 -16.86
C ILE A 3 0.49 7.70 -15.45
N TYR A 4 -0.75 7.29 -15.15
CA TYR A 4 -1.09 6.66 -13.88
C TYR A 4 -1.29 5.16 -14.05
N VAL A 5 -0.80 4.37 -13.10
CA VAL A 5 -0.93 2.91 -13.09
C VAL A 5 -1.54 2.49 -11.76
N ALA A 6 -2.64 1.73 -11.83
CA ALA A 6 -3.23 1.05 -10.69
C ALA A 6 -3.13 -0.46 -10.88
N ARG A 7 -3.04 -1.20 -9.77
CA ARG A 7 -2.98 -2.67 -9.71
C ARG A 7 -4.01 -3.17 -8.71
N ASN A 8 -4.48 -4.42 -8.85
CA ASN A 8 -5.35 -5.05 -7.86
C ASN A 8 -4.81 -4.85 -6.42
N PRO A 9 -5.61 -4.31 -5.49
CA PRO A 9 -5.14 -3.97 -4.14
C PRO A 9 -4.65 -5.18 -3.34
N LYS A 10 -5.20 -6.37 -3.61
CA LYS A 10 -4.78 -7.61 -2.94
C LYS A 10 -3.32 -7.93 -3.28
N ASP A 11 -2.95 -7.77 -4.54
CA ASP A 11 -1.58 -8.00 -5.00
C ASP A 11 -0.62 -6.90 -4.52
N VAL A 12 -1.11 -5.65 -4.45
CA VAL A 12 -0.35 -4.52 -3.90
C VAL A 12 -0.02 -4.76 -2.44
N ALA A 13 -0.98 -5.19 -1.62
CA ALA A 13 -0.77 -5.49 -0.21
C ALA A 13 0.33 -6.54 0.01
N VAL A 14 0.29 -7.66 -0.73
CA VAL A 14 1.32 -8.71 -0.66
C VAL A 14 2.69 -8.18 -1.09
N SER A 15 2.76 -7.49 -2.23
CA SER A 15 4.00 -6.91 -2.72
C SER A 15 4.60 -5.90 -1.74
N PHE A 16 3.75 -5.07 -1.12
CA PHE A 16 4.19 -4.01 -0.23
C PHE A 16 4.67 -4.55 1.11
N TYR A 17 4.03 -5.61 1.63
CA TYR A 17 4.50 -6.33 2.80
C TYR A 17 5.94 -6.84 2.61
N HIS A 18 6.20 -7.52 1.48
CA HIS A 18 7.55 -8.01 1.18
C HIS A 18 8.55 -6.87 0.93
N PHE A 19 8.10 -5.77 0.32
CA PHE A 19 8.95 -4.59 0.15
C PHE A 19 9.38 -3.99 1.50
N HIS A 20 8.49 -3.88 2.50
CA HIS A 20 8.85 -3.43 3.84
C HIS A 20 9.91 -4.32 4.51
N ARG A 21 9.89 -5.62 4.25
CA ARG A 21 10.92 -6.56 4.78
C ARG A 21 12.29 -6.40 4.11
N LEU A 22 12.32 -5.90 2.87
CA LEU A 22 13.55 -5.73 2.09
C LEU A 22 14.14 -4.32 2.22
N ALA A 23 13.28 -3.31 2.31
CA ALA A 23 13.65 -1.91 2.35
C ALA A 23 13.97 -1.47 3.79
N LYS A 24 15.27 -1.37 4.11
CA LYS A 24 15.76 -1.00 5.46
C LYS A 24 15.32 0.38 5.98
N PHE A 25 14.76 1.24 5.12
CA PHE A 25 14.25 2.56 5.50
C PHE A 25 12.77 2.54 5.87
N LEU A 26 12.08 1.42 5.66
CA LEU A 26 10.69 1.22 6.07
C LEU A 26 10.64 0.57 7.47
N PRO A 27 9.59 0.82 8.26
CA PRO A 27 9.37 0.11 9.51
C PRO A 27 9.16 -1.39 9.25
N ASP A 28 9.51 -2.21 10.24
CA ASP A 28 9.21 -3.66 10.20
C ASP A 28 7.69 -3.85 10.07
N PRO A 29 7.21 -4.56 9.05
CA PRO A 29 5.79 -4.74 8.84
C PRO A 29 5.16 -5.73 9.83
N GLY A 30 5.95 -6.48 10.60
CA GLY A 30 5.46 -7.50 11.53
C GLY A 30 4.80 -8.68 10.81
N SER A 31 3.69 -9.18 11.37
CA SER A 31 2.90 -10.24 10.71
C SER A 31 2.12 -9.69 9.52
N PHE A 32 1.85 -10.54 8.53
CA PHE A 32 1.08 -10.14 7.36
C PHE A 32 -0.33 -9.65 7.74
N ASP A 33 -0.99 -10.28 8.71
CA ASP A 33 -2.34 -9.88 9.14
C ASP A 33 -2.34 -8.47 9.77
N ALA A 34 -1.34 -8.16 10.60
CA ALA A 34 -1.19 -6.83 11.19
C ALA A 34 -0.89 -5.77 10.12
N PHE A 35 -0.03 -6.09 9.17
CA PHE A 35 0.25 -5.23 8.03
C PHE A 35 -0.98 -5.01 7.15
N LEU A 36 -1.76 -6.06 6.89
CA LEU A 36 -2.97 -5.99 6.09
C LEU A 36 -4.03 -5.09 6.75
N ALA A 37 -4.19 -5.17 8.07
CA ALA A 37 -5.05 -4.25 8.81
C ALA A 37 -4.61 -2.79 8.63
N GLN A 38 -3.31 -2.51 8.80
CA GLN A 38 -2.76 -1.15 8.58
C GLN A 38 -2.92 -0.68 7.12
N PHE A 39 -2.75 -1.59 6.15
CA PHE A 39 -2.93 -1.28 4.73
C PHE A 39 -4.38 -0.89 4.42
N LEU A 40 -5.35 -1.60 5.00
CA LEU A 40 -6.78 -1.31 4.84
C LEU A 40 -7.18 -0.02 5.55
N GLU A 41 -6.60 0.26 6.72
CA GLU A 41 -6.78 1.53 7.44
C GLU A 41 -6.04 2.71 6.79
N GLY A 42 -5.10 2.44 5.88
CA GLY A 42 -4.27 3.45 5.24
C GLY A 42 -3.23 4.08 6.17
N THR A 43 -2.83 3.36 7.22
CA THR A 43 -1.82 3.79 8.20
C THR A 43 -0.40 3.34 7.85
N VAL A 44 -0.24 2.63 6.73
CA VAL A 44 1.06 2.30 6.12
C VAL A 44 1.71 3.52 5.47
N GLN A 45 2.99 3.39 5.12
CA GLN A 45 3.71 4.41 4.36
C GLN A 45 2.98 4.74 3.05
N TYR A 46 2.92 6.03 2.72
CA TYR A 46 2.15 6.60 1.60
C TYR A 46 0.61 6.61 1.75
N GLY A 47 0.08 6.19 2.89
CA GLY A 47 -1.33 6.35 3.24
C GLY A 47 -2.25 5.31 2.59
N SER A 48 -3.54 5.65 2.49
CA SER A 48 -4.56 4.75 1.94
C SER A 48 -4.43 4.58 0.43
N TRP A 49 -4.22 3.33 0.00
CA TRP A 49 -4.27 2.95 -1.41
C TRP A 49 -5.63 3.30 -2.05
N PHE A 50 -6.72 3.13 -1.31
CA PHE A 50 -8.08 3.38 -1.81
C PHE A 50 -8.34 4.85 -2.07
N GLU A 51 -7.97 5.73 -1.13
CA GLU A 51 -8.10 7.18 -1.32
C GLU A 51 -7.18 7.67 -2.44
N HIS A 52 -5.95 7.14 -2.51
CA HIS A 52 -5.01 7.49 -3.57
C HIS A 52 -5.53 7.13 -4.97
N VAL A 53 -6.09 5.93 -5.15
CA VAL A 53 -6.67 5.52 -6.44
C VAL A 53 -7.94 6.31 -6.76
N LYS A 54 -8.85 6.49 -5.81
CA LYS A 54 -10.08 7.27 -6.01
C LYS A 54 -9.78 8.72 -6.40
N GLY A 55 -8.87 9.37 -5.68
CA GLY A 55 -8.44 10.74 -5.99
C GLY A 55 -7.89 10.89 -7.40
N TRP A 56 -7.17 9.87 -7.91
CA TRP A 56 -6.67 9.90 -9.28
C TRP A 56 -7.71 9.49 -10.34
N LEU A 57 -8.71 8.70 -9.97
CA LEU A 57 -9.85 8.42 -10.87
C LEU A 57 -10.89 9.56 -10.87
N GLY A 58 -10.75 10.55 -9.98
CA GLY A 58 -11.73 11.63 -9.80
C GLY A 58 -13.06 11.12 -9.22
N GLN A 59 -13.01 10.06 -8.41
CA GLN A 59 -14.16 9.41 -7.78
C GLN A 59 -14.24 9.69 -6.29
#